data_AF-A0A973HXJ8-F1
#
_entry.id   AF-A0A973HXJ8-F1
#
_cell.length_a   1.000
_cell.length_b   1.000
_cell.length_c   1.000
_cell.angle_alpha   90.00
_cell.angle_beta   90.00
_cell.angle_gamma   90.00
#
_symmetry.space_group_name_H-M   'P 1'
#
loop_
_entity.id
_entity.type
_entity.pdbx_description
1 polymer ?
#
loop_
_entity_poly.entity_id
_entity_poly.type
_entity_poly.pdbx_seq_one_letter_code
_entity_poly.pdbx_strand_id
1 'polypeptide(L)'
;MTIKYLIRKQPRDFVWHDEFQDSALDWPKCYPGNKVWINVHEYKATLAGDASYLRILISGNHDCNLVWETKPDGAHDLQRMIRQLPQPLGFSALQRLGFRYSDDDQY
;
A
#
# COMPACT_ATOMS: atom_id res chain seq x y z
N MET A 1 43.53 -10.38 0.30
CA MET A 1 42.29 -11.00 -0.21
C MET A 1 41.27 -9.88 -0.35
N THR A 2 41.06 -9.39 -1.57
CA THR A 2 40.33 -8.14 -1.83
C THR A 2 38.85 -8.47 -2.06
N ILE A 3 37.97 -8.07 -1.14
CA ILE A 3 36.51 -8.23 -1.30
C ILE A 3 36.07 -7.29 -2.42
N LYS A 4 35.83 -7.87 -3.61
CA LYS A 4 35.26 -7.19 -4.76
C LYS A 4 33.86 -6.69 -4.38
N TYR A 5 33.66 -5.38 -4.48
CA TYR A 5 32.38 -4.66 -4.60
C TYR A 5 31.14 -5.48 -4.24
N LEU A 6 30.71 -5.38 -2.97
CA LEU A 6 29.30 -5.61 -2.64
C LEU A 6 28.51 -4.51 -3.33
N ILE A 7 28.03 -4.77 -4.55
CA ILE A 7 27.03 -3.94 -5.20
C ILE A 7 25.81 -4.01 -4.28
N ARG A 8 25.61 -2.98 -3.46
CA ARG A 8 24.31 -2.73 -2.83
C ARG A 8 23.34 -2.47 -3.96
N LYS A 9 22.67 -3.51 -4.46
CA LYS A 9 21.48 -3.33 -5.28
C LYS A 9 20.47 -2.63 -4.39
N GLN A 10 20.17 -1.37 -4.69
CA GLN A 10 19.12 -0.67 -3.99
C GLN A 10 17.79 -1.32 -4.36
N PRO A 11 16.90 -1.61 -3.39
CA PRO A 11 15.53 -1.94 -3.71
C PRO A 11 14.96 -0.81 -4.56
N ARG A 12 14.24 -1.15 -5.63
CA ARG A 12 13.59 -0.14 -6.45
C ARG A 12 12.12 -0.07 -6.02
N ASP A 13 11.84 0.89 -5.16
CA ASP A 13 10.48 1.26 -4.78
C ASP A 13 9.91 2.10 -5.91
N PHE A 14 8.77 1.69 -6.44
CA PHE A 14 8.01 2.48 -7.39
C PHE A 14 6.70 2.88 -6.76
N VAL A 15 6.49 4.18 -6.57
CA VAL A 15 5.22 4.74 -6.14
C VAL A 15 4.40 5.06 -7.40
N TRP A 16 3.28 4.38 -7.56
CA TRP A 16 2.38 4.52 -8.69
C TRP A 16 1.30 5.57 -8.43
N HIS A 17 0.94 5.76 -7.16
CA HIS A 17 -0.12 6.66 -6.75
C HIS A 17 0.10 7.09 -5.30
N ASP A 18 -0.13 8.37 -5.03
CA ASP A 18 0.16 8.99 -3.73
C ASP A 18 -0.66 10.27 -3.53
N GLU A 19 -1.88 10.15 -3.01
CA GLU A 19 -2.79 11.30 -2.87
C GLU A 19 -3.84 11.15 -1.76
N PHE A 20 -4.51 12.26 -1.42
CA PHE A 20 -5.67 12.25 -0.54
C PHE A 20 -6.97 12.03 -1.32
N GLN A 21 -7.81 11.14 -0.81
CA GLN A 21 -9.13 10.78 -1.34
C GLN A 21 -10.23 11.00 -0.30
N ASP A 22 -11.47 11.16 -0.76
CA ASP A 22 -12.61 11.27 0.15
C ASP A 22 -12.84 9.99 0.93
N SER A 23 -13.00 10.11 2.25
CA SER A 23 -13.35 9.02 3.14
C SER A 23 -14.86 8.97 3.38
N ALA A 24 -15.39 7.75 3.55
CA ALA A 24 -16.72 7.57 4.08
C ALA A 24 -16.73 7.81 5.60
N LEU A 25 -17.93 7.95 6.17
CA LEU A 25 -18.11 8.25 7.59
C LEU A 25 -17.76 7.09 8.53
N ASP A 26 -17.52 5.89 8.00
CA ASP A 26 -17.27 4.67 8.78
C ASP A 26 -15.80 4.45 9.15
N TRP A 27 -14.93 5.41 8.83
CA TRP A 27 -13.53 5.36 9.24
C TRP A 27 -13.35 5.68 10.73
N PRO A 28 -12.58 4.88 11.49
CA PRO A 28 -12.30 5.16 12.90
C PRO A 28 -11.60 6.50 13.13
N LYS A 29 -10.65 6.86 12.25
CA LYS A 29 -9.94 8.14 12.23
C LYS A 29 -9.70 8.54 10.77
N CYS A 30 -9.76 9.84 10.48
CA CYS A 30 -9.49 10.42 9.16
C CYS A 30 -8.58 11.66 9.28
N TYR A 31 -7.95 12.04 8.17
CA TYR A 31 -7.30 13.33 8.03
C TYR A 31 -8.36 14.44 7.93
N PRO A 32 -7.98 15.71 8.22
CA PRO A 32 -8.89 16.84 8.15
C PRO A 32 -9.66 16.91 6.82
N GLY A 33 -10.96 17.23 6.91
CA GLY A 33 -11.83 17.31 5.73
C GLY A 33 -12.34 15.95 5.23
N ASN A 34 -12.43 14.94 6.10
CA ASN A 34 -12.87 13.58 5.76
C ASN A 34 -12.04 13.00 4.62
N LYS A 35 -10.72 13.06 4.80
CA LYS A 35 -9.76 12.54 3.82
C LYS A 35 -9.05 11.31 4.36
N VAL A 36 -8.74 10.40 3.46
CA VAL A 36 -7.80 9.29 3.68
C VAL A 36 -6.69 9.41 2.65
N TRP A 37 -5.48 9.05 3.03
CA TRP A 37 -4.35 9.00 2.13
C TRP A 37 -4.27 7.63 1.48
N ILE A 38 -4.15 7.58 0.16
CA ILE A 38 -3.94 6.35 -0.60
C ILE A 38 -2.54 6.37 -1.21
N ASN A 39 -1.80 5.29 -0.96
CA ASN A 39 -0.48 5.07 -1.51
C ASN A 39 -0.43 3.69 -2.20
N VAL A 40 -0.13 3.69 -3.50
CA VAL A 40 0.04 2.47 -4.29
C VAL A 40 1.50 2.36 -4.66
N HIS A 41 2.16 1.27 -4.27
CA HIS A 41 3.57 1.07 -4.55
C HIS A 41 3.92 -0.38 -4.88
N GLU A 42 5.03 -0.51 -5.61
CA GLU A 42 5.66 -1.77 -5.98
C GLU A 42 7.05 -1.84 -5.34
N TYR A 43 7.34 -2.96 -4.72
CA TYR A 43 8.66 -3.28 -4.20
C TYR A 43 9.25 -4.45 -4.99
N LYS A 44 10.45 -4.26 -5.55
CA LYS A 44 11.22 -5.33 -6.20
C LYS A 44 12.40 -5.71 -5.34
N ALA A 45 12.28 -6.86 -4.67
CA ALA A 45 13.35 -7.46 -3.91
C ALA A 45 14.57 -7.72 -4.80
N THR A 46 15.73 -7.25 -4.36
CA THR A 46 17.03 -7.51 -5.03
C THR A 46 18.01 -8.26 -4.15
N LEU A 47 17.66 -8.47 -2.88
CA LEU A 47 18.45 -9.15 -1.86
C LEU A 47 17.86 -10.54 -1.55
N ALA A 48 18.73 -11.46 -1.14
CA ALA A 48 18.29 -12.80 -0.73
C ALA A 48 17.56 -12.72 0.61
N GLY A 49 16.31 -13.20 0.65
CA GLY A 49 15.46 -13.17 1.84
C GLY A 49 14.27 -12.22 1.73
N ASP A 50 14.31 -11.25 0.82
CA ASP A 50 13.21 -10.32 0.59
C ASP A 50 12.23 -10.86 -0.46
N ALA A 51 10.94 -10.55 -0.28
CA ALA A 51 9.89 -10.86 -1.23
C ALA A 51 9.40 -9.58 -1.90
N SER A 52 9.42 -9.57 -3.23
CA SER A 52 8.80 -8.51 -4.01
C SER A 52 7.29 -8.48 -3.80
N TYR A 53 6.67 -7.30 -3.86
CA TYR A 53 5.23 -7.14 -3.67
C TYR A 53 4.63 -5.96 -4.47
N LEU A 54 3.32 -5.99 -4.63
CA LEU A 54 2.47 -4.86 -5.04
C LEU A 54 1.50 -4.57 -3.91
N ARG A 55 1.42 -3.31 -3.49
CA ARG A 55 0.66 -2.91 -2.31
C ARG A 55 -0.20 -1.68 -2.58
N ILE A 56 -1.41 -1.70 -2.01
CA ILE A 56 -2.24 -0.51 -1.79
C ILE A 56 -2.32 -0.31 -0.28
N LEU A 57 -1.84 0.83 0.18
CA LEU A 57 -1.96 1.30 1.56
C LEU A 57 -2.98 2.44 1.58
N ILE A 58 -3.94 2.37 2.50
CA ILE A 58 -4.92 3.44 2.71
C ILE A 58 -4.88 3.81 4.19
N SER A 59 -4.53 5.06 4.48
CA SER A 59 -4.38 5.59 5.84
C SER A 59 -5.46 6.62 6.15
N GLY A 60 -6.15 6.43 7.26
CA GLY A 60 -7.05 7.43 7.81
C GLY A 60 -6.34 8.38 8.78
N ASN A 61 -5.36 7.90 9.54
CA ASN A 61 -4.51 8.66 10.47
C ASN A 61 -3.44 7.69 11.01
N HIS A 62 -2.57 8.17 11.91
CA HIS A 62 -1.74 7.31 12.76
C HIS A 62 -2.58 6.16 13.36
N ASP A 63 -2.07 4.94 13.20
CA ASP A 63 -2.66 3.66 13.64
C ASP A 63 -3.98 3.23 12.93
N CYS A 64 -4.40 3.93 11.87
CA CYS A 64 -5.65 3.61 11.16
C CYS A 64 -5.38 3.31 9.69
N ASN A 65 -4.63 2.23 9.45
CA ASN A 65 -4.19 1.84 8.11
C ASN A 65 -4.84 0.52 7.66
N LEU A 66 -5.21 0.50 6.38
CA LEU A 66 -5.65 -0.69 5.67
C LEU A 66 -4.67 -1.00 4.55
N VAL A 67 -4.26 -2.26 4.45
CA VAL A 67 -3.34 -2.75 3.43
C VAL A 67 -3.98 -3.86 2.60
N TRP A 68 -3.78 -3.77 1.29
CA TRP A 68 -3.98 -4.87 0.36
C TRP A 68 -2.66 -5.14 -0.36
N GLU A 69 -2.26 -6.40 -0.45
CA GLU A 69 -0.99 -6.78 -1.04
C GLU A 69 -1.14 -8.03 -1.91
N THR A 70 -0.39 -8.06 -3.01
CA THR A 70 -0.24 -9.24 -3.88
C THR A 70 1.20 -9.36 -4.38
N LYS A 71 1.50 -10.47 -5.08
CA LYS A 71 2.80 -10.70 -5.71
C LYS A 71 3.00 -9.79 -6.94
N PRO A 72 4.24 -9.51 -7.38
CA PRO A 72 4.52 -8.58 -8.48
C PRO A 72 4.00 -8.99 -9.85
N ASP A 73 3.84 -10.29 -10.08
CA ASP A 73 3.18 -10.83 -11.28
C ASP A 73 1.67 -10.58 -11.29
N GLY A 74 1.09 -10.18 -10.16
CA GLY A 74 -0.32 -9.81 -9.97
C GLY A 74 -0.69 -8.40 -10.41
N ALA A 75 0.04 -7.77 -11.33
CA ALA A 75 -0.26 -6.41 -11.80
C ALA A 75 -1.71 -6.26 -12.32
N HIS A 76 -2.26 -7.32 -12.94
CA HIS A 76 -3.65 -7.37 -13.35
C HIS A 76 -4.62 -7.32 -12.15
N ASP A 77 -4.30 -8.01 -11.06
CA ASP A 77 -5.11 -8.01 -9.85
C ASP A 77 -5.06 -6.66 -9.15
N LEU A 78 -3.90 -5.98 -9.14
CA LEU A 78 -3.80 -4.61 -8.65
C LEU A 78 -4.70 -3.66 -9.44
N GLN A 79 -4.65 -3.72 -10.77
CA GLN A 79 -5.50 -2.91 -11.64
C GLN A 79 -6.99 -3.20 -11.43
N ARG A 80 -7.35 -4.48 -11.25
CA ARG A 80 -8.72 -4.88 -10.91
C ARG A 80 -9.14 -4.31 -9.56
N MET A 81 -8.28 -4.39 -8.55
CA MET A 81 -8.54 -3.90 -7.20
C MET A 81 -8.76 -2.39 -7.20
N ILE A 82 -7.89 -1.61 -7.86
CA ILE A 82 -8.02 -0.15 -7.98
C ILE A 82 -9.38 0.24 -8.58
N ARG A 83 -9.84 -0.48 -9.61
CA ARG A 83 -11.15 -0.23 -10.24
C ARG A 83 -12.35 -0.61 -9.37
N GLN A 84 -12.15 -1.45 -8.36
CA GLN A 84 -13.19 -1.89 -7.43
C GLN A 84 -13.24 -1.02 -6.16
N LEU A 85 -12.29 -0.10 -5.98
CA LEU A 85 -12.27 0.78 -4.83
C LEU A 85 -13.56 1.63 -4.79
N PRO A 86 -14.26 1.66 -3.66
CA PRO A 86 -15.45 2.48 -3.50
C PRO A 86 -15.08 3.96 -3.48
N GLN A 87 -16.00 4.83 -3.90
CA GLN A 87 -15.85 6.27 -3.75
C GLN A 87 -17.14 6.85 -3.15
N PRO A 88 -17.10 7.47 -1.95
CA PRO A 88 -15.92 7.65 -1.09
C PRO A 88 -15.37 6.33 -0.52
N LEU A 89 -14.09 6.32 -0.14
CA LEU A 89 -13.43 5.13 0.39
C LEU A 89 -14.01 4.80 1.76
N GLY A 90 -14.67 3.65 1.90
CA GLY A 90 -15.27 3.20 3.18
C GLY A 90 -14.45 2.11 3.85
N PHE A 91 -14.26 2.24 5.16
CA PHE A 91 -13.41 1.34 5.94
C PHE A 91 -13.90 -0.11 5.85
N SER A 92 -15.18 -0.33 6.14
CA SER A 92 -15.82 -1.65 6.12
C SER A 92 -15.95 -2.22 4.70
N ALA A 93 -16.07 -1.35 3.70
CA ALA A 93 -16.12 -1.75 2.30
C ALA A 93 -14.75 -2.27 1.82
N LEU A 94 -13.67 -1.58 2.18
CA LEU A 94 -12.30 -2.01 1.90
C LEU A 94 -11.98 -3.35 2.58
N GLN A 95 -12.39 -3.54 3.84
CA GLN A 95 -12.22 -4.83 4.51
C GLN A 95 -12.91 -6.00 3.75
N ARG A 96 -14.11 -5.76 3.21
CA ARG A 96 -14.81 -6.77 2.38
C ARG A 96 -14.12 -7.04 1.05
N LEU A 97 -13.34 -6.09 0.53
CA LEU A 97 -12.48 -6.26 -0.64
C LEU A 97 -11.16 -7.00 -0.31
N GLY A 98 -10.94 -7.35 0.96
CA GLY A 98 -9.77 -8.11 1.40
C GLY A 98 -8.63 -7.26 1.92
N PHE A 99 -8.84 -5.96 2.14
CA PHE A 99 -7.89 -5.14 2.89
C PHE A 99 -7.85 -5.58 4.35
N ARG A 100 -6.67 -5.55 4.95
CA ARG A 100 -6.43 -5.95 6.34
C ARG A 100 -5.88 -4.77 7.11
N TYR A 101 -6.12 -4.75 8.43
CA TYR A 101 -5.45 -3.79 9.29
C TYR A 101 -3.94 -3.95 9.20
N SER A 102 -3.25 -2.81 9.15
CA SER A 102 -1.79 -2.73 9.17
C SER A 102 -1.37 -1.81 10.30
N ASP A 103 -0.54 -2.33 11.20
CA ASP A 103 0.10 -1.56 12.28
C ASP A 103 1.50 -1.08 11.88
N ASP A 104 1.87 -1.27 10.61
CA ASP A 104 3.17 -0.83 10.10
C ASP A 104 3.19 0.70 10.05
N ASP A 105 3.70 1.29 11.13
CA ASP A 105 4.16 2.69 11.25
C ASP A 105 5.45 2.96 10.44
N GLN A 106 5.86 2.04 9.55
CA GLN A 106 7.14 2.10 8.83
C GLN A 106 7.14 2.97 7.57
N TYR A 107 6.27 3.98 7.48
CA TYR A 107 6.29 4.98 6.39
C TYR A 107 6.20 6.41 6.92
#